data_AF-A0A2E3Y8U2-F1
#
_entry.id   AF-A0A2E3Y8U2-F1
#
_cell.length_a   1.000
_cell.length_b   1.000
_cell.length_c   1.000
_cell.angle_alpha   90.00
_cell.angle_beta   90.00
_cell.angle_gamma   90.00
#
_symmetry.space_group_name_H-M   'P 1'
#
loop_
_entity.id
_entity.type
_entity.pdbx_description
1 polymer ?
#
loop_
_entity_poly.entity_id
_entity_poly.type
_entity_poly.pdbx_seq_one_letter_code
_entity_poly.pdbx_strand_id
1 'polypeptide(L)'
;MWASAEAQELDRVSPEHHEKFCLPYERQLLEPFALTGYGCCDDLTGKMDLVSKIPGIRRVSICPFADVEHAAQVLGGDYIFSWKPKPMHLVGDFDEGMIRGYITDCVRVARERDCVLEMILKDSHTCQFQTHRFDAWTRIAREVMEQSCGAPPGLG
;
A
#
# COMPACT_ATOMS: atom_id res chain seq x y z
N MET A 1 -16.67 11.28 -7.66
CA MET A 1 -16.65 10.40 -6.46
C MET A 1 -15.78 9.20 -6.77
N TRP A 2 -14.94 8.76 -5.82
CA TRP A 2 -14.18 7.51 -5.92
C TRP A 2 -14.92 6.42 -5.16
N ALA A 3 -14.84 5.19 -5.63
CA ALA A 3 -15.30 4.01 -4.89
C ALA A 3 -14.14 3.06 -4.61
N SER A 4 -14.34 2.12 -3.70
CA SER A 4 -13.38 1.06 -3.43
C SER A 4 -14.07 -0.24 -3.11
N ALA A 5 -13.43 -1.35 -3.47
CA ALA A 5 -13.81 -2.69 -3.04
C ALA A 5 -12.59 -3.40 -2.43
N GLU A 6 -12.83 -4.44 -1.68
CA GLU A 6 -11.83 -5.31 -1.08
C GLU A 6 -12.52 -6.60 -0.63
N ALA A 7 -11.74 -7.66 -0.55
CA ALA A 7 -12.24 -8.97 -0.19
C ALA A 7 -11.26 -9.65 0.77
N GLN A 8 -10.98 -8.97 1.90
CA GLN A 8 -10.02 -9.43 2.89
C GLN A 8 -10.36 -10.81 3.47
N GLU A 9 -11.65 -11.13 3.61
CA GLU A 9 -12.13 -12.44 4.05
C GLU A 9 -11.75 -13.57 3.08
N LEU A 10 -11.45 -13.22 1.82
CA LEU A 10 -11.06 -14.14 0.76
C LEU A 10 -9.55 -14.12 0.48
N ASP A 11 -8.73 -13.59 1.39
CA ASP A 11 -7.26 -13.53 1.28
C ASP A 11 -6.66 -14.88 0.84
N ARG A 12 -7.04 -15.95 1.55
CA ARG A 12 -6.54 -17.33 1.34
C ARG A 12 -7.17 -18.05 0.15
N VAL A 13 -8.17 -17.45 -0.52
CA VAL A 13 -8.81 -18.04 -1.70
C VAL A 13 -7.89 -17.88 -2.92
N SER A 14 -7.76 -18.94 -3.72
CA SER A 14 -6.89 -18.93 -4.90
C SER A 14 -7.29 -17.83 -5.90
N PRO A 15 -6.35 -17.30 -6.70
CA PRO A 15 -6.66 -16.27 -7.69
C PRO A 15 -7.77 -16.68 -8.67
N GLU A 16 -7.78 -17.94 -9.12
CA GLU A 16 -8.83 -18.49 -9.99
C GLU A 16 -10.22 -18.41 -9.34
N HIS A 17 -10.34 -18.86 -8.10
CA HIS A 17 -11.63 -18.82 -7.39
C HIS A 17 -12.04 -17.39 -7.03
N HIS A 18 -11.08 -16.52 -6.78
CA HIS A 18 -11.33 -15.11 -6.53
C HIS A 18 -11.89 -14.40 -7.79
N GLU A 19 -11.29 -14.64 -8.97
CA GLU A 19 -11.80 -14.17 -10.27
C GLU A 19 -13.18 -14.75 -10.60
N LYS A 20 -13.45 -15.99 -10.21
CA LYS A 20 -14.74 -16.64 -10.51
C LYS A 20 -15.88 -16.20 -9.60
N PHE A 21 -15.60 -16.03 -8.30
CA PHE A 21 -16.64 -15.92 -7.28
C PHE A 21 -16.70 -14.55 -6.58
N CYS A 22 -15.72 -13.67 -6.77
CA CYS A 22 -15.67 -12.37 -6.09
C CYS A 22 -15.61 -11.20 -7.08
N LEU A 23 -14.53 -11.10 -7.86
CA LEU A 23 -14.24 -9.94 -8.72
C LEU A 23 -15.36 -9.55 -9.71
N PRO A 24 -16.14 -10.45 -10.31
CA PRO A 24 -17.20 -10.06 -11.23
C PRO A 24 -18.27 -9.18 -10.56
N TYR A 25 -18.60 -9.49 -9.31
CA TYR A 25 -19.57 -8.73 -8.52
C TYR A 25 -18.99 -7.38 -8.08
N GLU A 26 -17.74 -7.37 -7.65
CA GLU A 26 -17.05 -6.12 -7.28
C GLU A 26 -16.90 -5.18 -8.48
N ARG A 27 -16.55 -5.71 -9.66
CA ARG A 27 -16.49 -4.92 -10.90
C ARG A 27 -17.84 -4.30 -11.25
N GLN A 28 -18.93 -5.06 -11.13
CA GLN A 28 -20.27 -4.53 -11.36
C GLN A 28 -20.64 -3.41 -10.36
N LEU A 29 -20.27 -3.56 -9.09
CA LEU A 29 -20.50 -2.53 -8.08
C LEU A 29 -19.65 -1.27 -8.31
N LEU A 30 -18.45 -1.43 -8.86
CA LEU A 30 -17.51 -0.35 -9.13
C LEU A 30 -17.74 0.37 -10.47
N GLU A 31 -18.42 -0.26 -11.44
CA GLU A 31 -18.68 0.27 -12.78
C GLU A 31 -19.26 1.71 -12.80
N PRO A 32 -20.18 2.12 -11.90
CA PRO A 32 -20.73 3.48 -11.93
C PRO A 32 -19.72 4.59 -11.56
N PHE A 33 -18.52 4.24 -11.08
CA PHE A 33 -17.55 5.19 -10.55
C PHE A 33 -16.37 5.36 -11.51
N ALA A 34 -16.06 6.61 -11.86
CA ALA A 34 -14.99 6.92 -12.81
C ALA A 34 -13.59 6.52 -12.30
N LEU A 35 -13.39 6.47 -10.98
CA LEU A 35 -12.12 6.19 -10.33
C LEU A 35 -12.36 5.25 -9.16
N THR A 36 -11.58 4.18 -9.09
CA THR A 36 -11.77 3.12 -8.12
C THR A 36 -10.47 2.74 -7.42
N GLY A 37 -10.60 2.16 -6.22
CA GLY A 37 -9.51 1.59 -5.46
C GLY A 37 -9.79 0.14 -5.07
N TYR A 38 -8.74 -0.63 -4.81
CA TYR A 38 -8.89 -2.02 -4.39
C TYR A 38 -7.94 -2.43 -3.27
N GLY A 39 -8.42 -3.27 -2.37
CA GLY A 39 -7.61 -3.96 -1.35
C GLY A 39 -7.68 -3.34 0.04
N CYS A 40 -7.55 -4.19 1.05
CA CYS A 40 -7.42 -3.87 2.46
C CYS A 40 -6.22 -4.62 3.04
N CYS A 41 -6.35 -5.40 4.10
CA CYS A 41 -5.20 -6.08 4.71
C CYS A 41 -4.88 -7.45 4.08
N ASP A 42 -5.56 -7.81 3.00
CA ASP A 42 -5.27 -8.98 2.17
C ASP A 42 -3.94 -8.85 1.41
N ASP A 43 -3.28 -9.99 1.24
CA ASP A 43 -2.12 -10.15 0.40
C ASP A 43 -2.56 -10.35 -1.06
N LEU A 44 -2.46 -9.27 -1.83
CA LEU A 44 -2.80 -9.24 -3.24
C LEU A 44 -1.67 -9.75 -4.16
N THR A 45 -0.55 -10.23 -3.63
CA THR A 45 0.61 -10.66 -4.45
C THR A 45 0.20 -11.61 -5.57
N GLY A 46 -0.57 -12.65 -5.27
CA GLY A 46 -1.04 -13.61 -6.29
C GLY A 46 -2.23 -13.15 -7.13
N LYS A 47 -2.83 -11.98 -6.83
CA LYS A 47 -4.09 -11.48 -7.41
C LYS A 47 -3.92 -10.15 -8.13
N MET A 48 -2.74 -9.55 -8.11
CA MET A 48 -2.48 -8.20 -8.61
C MET A 48 -2.88 -8.03 -10.08
N ASP A 49 -2.56 -9.01 -10.93
CA ASP A 49 -2.93 -9.03 -12.36
C ASP A 49 -4.45 -9.10 -12.61
N LEU A 50 -5.22 -9.58 -11.64
CA LEU A 50 -6.69 -9.63 -11.72
C LEU A 50 -7.30 -8.30 -11.27
N VAL A 51 -6.72 -7.71 -10.22
CA VAL A 51 -7.13 -6.43 -9.64
C VAL A 51 -6.83 -5.27 -10.58
N SER A 52 -5.68 -5.27 -11.27
CA SER A 52 -5.30 -4.23 -12.24
C SER A 52 -6.26 -4.12 -13.44
N LYS A 53 -7.10 -5.14 -13.66
CA LYS A 53 -8.13 -5.19 -14.72
C LYS A 53 -9.49 -4.62 -14.29
N ILE A 54 -9.64 -4.20 -13.03
CA ILE A 54 -10.88 -3.57 -12.56
C ILE A 54 -11.07 -2.22 -13.28
N PRO A 55 -12.26 -1.93 -13.87
CA PRO A 55 -12.50 -0.67 -14.54
C PRO A 55 -12.26 0.55 -13.63
N GLY A 56 -11.56 1.56 -14.16
CA GLY A 56 -11.29 2.80 -13.43
C GLY A 56 -10.31 2.66 -12.26
N ILE A 57 -9.67 1.50 -12.07
CA ILE A 57 -8.76 1.26 -10.95
C ILE A 57 -7.56 2.22 -11.04
N ARG A 58 -7.36 2.97 -9.96
CA ARG A 58 -6.28 3.94 -9.82
C ARG A 58 -5.49 3.80 -8.56
N ARG A 59 -5.96 3.03 -7.59
CA ARG A 59 -5.28 2.86 -6.30
C ARG A 59 -5.36 1.41 -5.87
N VAL A 60 -4.21 0.80 -5.62
CA VAL A 60 -4.17 -0.56 -5.10
C VAL A 60 -3.47 -0.53 -3.75
N SER A 61 -4.15 -1.07 -2.75
CA SER A 61 -3.68 -1.06 -1.37
C SER A 61 -2.77 -2.25 -1.12
N ILE A 62 -1.49 -1.99 -0.87
CA ILE A 62 -0.47 -3.01 -0.64
C ILE A 62 -0.33 -3.20 0.87
N CYS A 63 -0.75 -4.37 1.35
CA CYS A 63 -0.68 -4.69 2.78
C CYS A 63 0.78 -4.94 3.23
N PRO A 64 1.04 -4.95 4.55
CA PRO A 64 2.39 -5.13 5.07
C PRO A 64 3.02 -6.51 4.81
N PHE A 65 2.23 -7.46 4.32
CA PHE A 65 2.63 -8.86 4.08
C PHE A 65 2.83 -9.18 2.60
N ALA A 66 2.43 -8.28 1.70
CA ALA A 66 2.55 -8.46 0.27
C ALA A 66 4.01 -8.32 -0.20
N ASP A 67 4.33 -8.96 -1.32
CA ASP A 67 5.59 -8.78 -2.04
C ASP A 67 5.59 -7.40 -2.72
N VAL A 68 6.33 -6.46 -2.12
CA VAL A 68 6.44 -5.07 -2.57
C VAL A 68 7.06 -4.98 -3.96
N GLU A 69 8.02 -5.85 -4.27
CA GLU A 69 8.75 -5.87 -5.54
C GLU A 69 7.85 -6.35 -6.67
N HIS A 70 7.12 -7.44 -6.43
CA HIS A 70 6.12 -7.93 -7.38
C HIS A 70 5.01 -6.90 -7.58
N ALA A 71 4.49 -6.33 -6.51
CA ALA A 71 3.46 -5.30 -6.57
C ALA A 71 3.93 -4.08 -7.40
N ALA A 72 5.16 -3.61 -7.18
CA ALA A 72 5.70 -2.47 -7.90
C ALA A 72 5.91 -2.77 -9.38
N GLN A 73 6.33 -4.00 -9.71
CA GLN A 73 6.48 -4.46 -11.09
C GLN A 73 5.14 -4.49 -11.83
N VAL A 74 4.06 -4.95 -11.19
CA VAL A 74 2.73 -5.04 -11.81
C VAL A 74 2.08 -3.66 -11.93
N LEU A 75 2.21 -2.81 -10.90
CA LEU A 75 1.52 -1.53 -10.86
C LEU A 75 2.25 -0.42 -11.64
N GLY A 76 3.57 -0.32 -11.51
CA GLY A 76 4.34 0.76 -12.13
C GLY A 76 3.74 2.15 -11.87
N GLY A 77 3.85 3.04 -12.86
CA GLY A 77 3.34 4.42 -12.78
C GLY A 77 1.84 4.60 -13.11
N ASP A 78 1.12 3.54 -13.49
CA ASP A 78 -0.28 3.63 -13.94
C ASP A 78 -1.28 3.70 -12.77
N TYR A 79 -0.84 3.27 -11.58
CA TYR A 79 -1.64 3.20 -10.36
C TYR A 79 -0.92 3.87 -9.18
N ILE A 80 -1.71 4.34 -8.22
CA ILE A 80 -1.26 4.71 -6.89
C ILE A 80 -0.92 3.42 -6.14
N PHE A 81 0.38 3.24 -5.90
CA PHE A 81 0.94 2.21 -5.04
C PHE A 81 0.70 2.63 -3.59
N SER A 82 -0.46 2.25 -3.04
CA SER A 82 -0.86 2.61 -1.67
C SER A 82 -0.28 1.61 -0.68
N TRP A 83 0.96 1.81 -0.28
CA TRP A 83 1.66 0.94 0.66
C TRP A 83 1.29 1.19 2.11
N LYS A 84 1.11 0.09 2.85
CA LYS A 84 0.84 0.08 4.28
C LYS A 84 2.01 -0.59 5.02
N PRO A 85 2.92 0.21 5.60
CA PRO A 85 3.99 -0.27 6.46
C PRO A 85 3.45 -1.08 7.65
N LYS A 86 4.24 -2.03 8.16
CA LYS A 86 3.89 -2.81 9.36
C LYS A 86 3.73 -1.88 10.58
N PRO A 87 2.54 -1.77 11.19
CA PRO A 87 2.35 -0.92 12.36
C PRO A 87 2.96 -1.52 13.64
N MET A 88 3.26 -2.83 13.63
CA MET A 88 3.90 -3.52 14.75
C MET A 88 5.27 -2.92 15.11
N HIS A 89 5.94 -2.23 14.19
CA HIS A 89 7.20 -1.53 14.47
C HIS A 89 7.04 -0.39 15.49
N LEU A 90 5.82 0.05 15.81
CA LEU A 90 5.55 1.06 16.83
C LEU A 90 5.31 0.47 18.23
N VAL A 91 5.31 -0.86 18.36
CA VAL A 91 4.97 -1.59 19.59
C VAL A 91 6.17 -2.44 20.00
N GLY A 92 6.48 -2.49 21.30
CA GLY A 92 7.66 -3.18 21.81
C GLY A 92 8.93 -2.35 21.62
N ASP A 93 10.01 -2.99 21.18
CA ASP A 93 11.28 -2.34 20.89
C ASP A 93 11.14 -1.44 19.66
N PHE A 94 11.35 -0.14 19.86
CA PHE A 94 11.25 0.86 18.80
C PHE A 94 12.64 1.13 18.23
N ASP A 95 12.91 0.57 17.06
CA ASP A 95 14.19 0.68 16.36
C ASP A 95 14.05 1.60 15.14
N GLU A 96 14.51 2.85 15.29
CA GLU A 96 14.49 3.83 14.20
C GLU A 96 15.35 3.40 13.00
N GLY A 97 16.45 2.68 13.23
CA GLY A 97 17.36 2.23 12.18
C GLY A 97 16.70 1.17 11.31
N MET A 98 16.07 0.18 11.95
CA MET A 98 15.28 -0.84 11.25
C MET A 98 14.12 -0.21 10.47
N ILE A 99 13.35 0.69 11.09
CA ILE A 99 12.23 1.39 10.43
C ILE A 99 12.72 2.17 9.21
N ARG A 100 13.85 2.89 9.33
CA ARG A 100 14.45 3.63 8.22
C ARG A 100 14.85 2.71 7.08
N GLY A 101 15.51 1.58 7.37
CA GLY A 101 15.88 0.58 6.35
C GLY A 101 14.64 0.05 5.63
N TYR A 102 13.63 -0.38 6.40
CA TYR A 102 12.38 -0.91 5.87
C TYR A 102 11.64 0.07 4.94
N ILE A 103 11.58 1.35 5.32
CA ILE A 103 10.98 2.40 4.48
C ILE A 103 11.85 2.69 3.25
N THR A 104 13.17 2.77 3.42
CA THR A 104 14.13 3.00 2.32
C THR A 104 14.00 1.94 1.24
N ASP A 105 13.89 0.68 1.63
CA ASP A 105 13.77 -0.44 0.70
C ASP A 105 12.50 -0.31 -0.16
N CYS A 106 11.35 -0.05 0.45
CA CYS A 106 10.10 0.14 -0.30
C CYS A 106 10.17 1.37 -1.23
N VAL A 107 10.72 2.49 -0.76
CA VAL A 107 10.87 3.71 -1.57
C VAL A 107 11.79 3.47 -2.76
N ARG A 108 12.90 2.78 -2.56
CA ARG A 108 13.82 2.38 -3.64
C ARG A 108 13.08 1.59 -4.72
N VAL A 109 12.32 0.58 -4.32
CA VAL A 109 11.59 -0.32 -5.23
C VAL A 109 10.53 0.41 -6.02
N ALA A 110 9.72 1.23 -5.33
CA ALA A 110 8.72 2.05 -5.97
C ALA A 110 9.35 2.96 -7.03
N ARG A 111 10.51 3.56 -6.73
CA ARG A 111 11.21 4.43 -7.69
C ARG A 111 11.82 3.69 -8.87
N GLU A 112 12.46 2.55 -8.64
CA GLU A 112 13.02 1.72 -9.72
C GLU A 112 11.95 1.28 -10.73
N ARG A 113 10.67 1.30 -10.33
CA ARG A 113 9.50 0.94 -11.16
C ARG A 113 8.61 2.13 -11.52
N ASP A 114 9.06 3.36 -11.27
CA ASP A 114 8.32 4.60 -11.53
C ASP A 114 6.92 4.64 -10.89
N CYS A 115 6.75 3.99 -9.75
CA CYS A 115 5.46 3.94 -9.04
C CYS A 115 5.06 5.27 -8.41
N VAL A 116 3.76 5.55 -8.45
CA VAL A 116 3.15 6.65 -7.68
C VAL A 116 2.90 6.18 -6.24
N LEU A 117 3.90 6.35 -5.37
CA LEU A 117 3.87 5.87 -3.99
C LEU A 117 2.99 6.74 -3.08
N GLU A 118 2.02 6.11 -2.43
CA GLU A 118 1.31 6.63 -1.26
C GLU A 118 1.68 5.74 -0.06
N MET A 119 2.13 6.34 1.05
CA MET A 119 2.48 5.61 2.26
C MET A 119 1.50 5.94 3.38
N ILE A 120 0.82 4.93 3.92
CA ILE A 120 -0.17 5.09 4.99
C ILE A 120 0.13 4.14 6.13
N LEU A 121 0.54 4.70 7.27
CA LEU A 121 0.58 3.97 8.52
C LEU A 121 -0.85 3.85 9.09
N LYS A 122 -1.38 2.64 9.21
CA LYS A 122 -2.72 2.35 9.75
C LYS A 122 -2.70 1.16 10.72
N ASP A 123 -3.87 0.77 11.22
CA ASP A 123 -4.05 -0.34 12.19
C ASP A 123 -3.26 -0.12 13.50
N SER A 124 -3.13 1.15 13.90
CA SER A 124 -2.41 1.62 15.07
C SER A 124 -3.24 1.50 16.35
N HIS A 125 -3.82 0.32 16.60
CA HIS A 125 -4.69 0.07 17.76
C HIS A 125 -3.99 0.33 19.10
N THR A 126 -2.66 0.18 19.15
CA THR A 126 -1.84 0.54 20.30
C THR A 126 -0.44 0.98 19.86
N CYS A 127 0.17 1.84 20.66
CA CYS A 127 1.60 2.19 20.62
C CYS A 127 2.25 2.02 21.99
N GLN A 128 1.65 1.22 22.89
CA GLN A 128 2.05 1.09 24.30
C GLN A 128 2.10 2.45 25.04
N PHE A 129 1.16 3.35 24.72
CA PHE A 129 1.09 4.72 25.23
C PHE A 129 2.31 5.60 24.84
N GLN A 130 3.16 5.15 23.92
CA GLN A 130 4.32 5.87 23.42
C GLN A 130 3.96 6.63 22.13
N THR A 131 3.10 7.65 22.25
CA THR A 131 2.59 8.40 21.09
C THR A 131 3.68 9.12 20.28
N HIS A 132 4.80 9.50 20.90
CA HIS A 132 5.95 10.10 20.24
C HIS A 132 6.54 9.23 19.10
N ARG A 133 6.27 7.91 19.11
CA ARG A 133 6.69 6.99 18.06
C ARG A 133 6.04 7.29 16.71
N PHE A 134 4.83 7.87 16.70
CA PHE A 134 4.18 8.32 15.46
C PHE A 134 4.91 9.53 14.86
N ASP A 135 5.36 10.47 15.70
CA ASP A 135 6.15 11.63 15.27
C ASP A 135 7.50 11.18 14.71
N ALA A 136 8.19 10.29 15.43
CA ALA A 136 9.46 9.70 15.00
C ALA A 136 9.31 8.93 13.68
N TRP A 137 8.27 8.09 13.56
CA TRP A 137 7.97 7.37 12.32
C TRP A 137 7.70 8.32 11.15
N THR A 138 6.87 9.35 11.37
CA THR A 138 6.55 10.36 10.34
C THR A 138 7.78 11.13 9.90
N ARG A 139 8.65 11.51 10.84
CA ARG A 139 9.94 12.16 10.57
C ARG A 139 10.83 11.25 9.72
N ILE A 140 11.01 9.98 10.10
CA ILE A 140 11.83 9.02 9.34
C ILE A 140 11.28 8.86 7.92
N ALA A 141 9.96 8.68 7.76
CA ALA A 141 9.33 8.54 6.45
C ALA A 141 9.61 9.77 5.56
N ARG A 142 9.48 10.99 6.11
CA ARG A 142 9.78 12.24 5.37
C ARG A 142 11.24 12.33 4.97
N GLU A 143 12.17 12.10 5.91
CA GLU A 143 13.61 12.15 5.64
C GLU A 143 14.01 11.17 4.53
N VAL A 144 13.48 9.94 4.54
CA VAL A 144 13.76 8.94 3.49
C VAL A 144 13.20 9.40 2.14
N MET A 145 11.99 9.95 2.12
CA MET A 145 11.38 10.48 0.90
C MET A 145 12.17 11.66 0.34
N GLU A 146 12.65 12.58 1.18
CA GLU A 146 13.46 13.72 0.77
C GLU A 146 14.83 13.30 0.25
N GLN A 147 15.49 12.34 0.91
CA GLN A 147 16.78 11.79 0.46
C GLN A 147 16.67 11.06 -0.88
N SER A 148 15.55 10.37 -1.10
CA SER A 148 15.32 9.60 -2.31
C SER A 148 14.83 10.51 -3.45
N CYS A 149 13.73 11.21 -3.25
CA CYS A 149 13.00 11.93 -4.29
C CYS A 149 13.37 13.41 -4.41
N GLY A 150 14.20 13.94 -3.49
CA GLY A 150 14.42 15.37 -3.33
C GLY A 150 13.35 16.02 -2.46
N ALA A 151 13.58 17.28 -2.07
CA ALA A 151 12.59 18.03 -1.29
C ALA A 151 11.29 18.22 -2.11
N PRO A 152 10.11 18.07 -1.49
CA PRO A 152 8.85 18.38 -2.16
C PRO A 152 8.86 19.84 -2.63
N PRO A 153 8.32 20.15 -3.82
CA PRO A 153 8.25 21.52 -4.30
C PRO A 153 7.40 22.37 -3.32
N GLY A 154 8.02 23.38 -2.71
CA GLY A 154 7.32 24.40 -1.90
C GLY A 154 7.60 24.41 -0.38
N LEU A 155 8.60 23.68 0.13
CA LEU A 155 9.03 23.72 1.54
C LEU A 155 10.43 24.36 1.76
N GLY A 156 10.82 25.28 0.87
CA GLY A 156 12.04 26.09 1.00
C GLY A 156 11.80 27.42 1.73
#